data_AF-G4ZDY4-F1
#
_entry.id   AF-G4ZDY4-F1
#
_cell.length_a   1.000
_cell.length_b   1.000
_cell.length_c   1.000
_cell.angle_alpha   90.00
_cell.angle_beta   90.00
_cell.angle_gamma   90.00
#
_symmetry.space_group_name_H-M   'P 1'
#
loop_
_entity.id
_entity.type
_entity.pdbx_description
1 polymer ?
#
loop_
_entity_poly.entity_id
_entity_poly.type
_entity_poly.pdbx_seq_one_letter_code
_entity_poly.pdbx_strand_id
1 'polypeptide(L)'
;VESAMVELHARLDGAVNVYTMDHRGTGRSTLLDCVAAQATTTGSPWGSSIKSSEVPACAQALEKKYGNLSSFSITSAATDVATFISSYSNGANTIVYGVSYGTALVERVIHLDPPEVTGYVLDGVATSSGASADKFEYFSTWDSDFGDVGDAFLALCATQSDCNSRFQTNTLPVTLQTLITNFDNNPKSTCAALITSAYSDQNSGPPSYILRRALGSLLQSAKMRTLIPPVVYRLDRCASQDVDVLTHFFAFLNKFEGYPDEDNAFESTLLYYLIVFSEMWERPQPSISEMLSRFTSTRISNGGTYTDIPQYCAFSKESSTVCDHLNIGNYDANGIIYERDEYWNKSAAIPSQASVLLLSSKLDPQTPHKYAEYLLEALDGEQKELVTFEYATHGTVWTTPLDESDEDSETCGMNLLVSYVSVDGDLDALDKTCVDEMPGLSLTPPLAYQYYFLSTDDAYDGEYDESLAALVISSSSSLAGSDSSNTLATTTKEDATYKIVFIVFLVLFVVASAIAVFFAYRWYKLKHQKPASRETEDLPENITVSTPAEVASASPELATSFSTQRVS
;
A
#
# COMPACT_ATOMS: atom_id res chain seq x y z
N VAL A 1 3.17 -4.86 -8.01
CA VAL A 1 2.99 -6.33 -8.21
C VAL A 1 2.70 -6.69 -9.66
N GLU A 2 1.70 -6.09 -10.34
CA GLU A 2 1.35 -6.47 -11.72
C GLU A 2 2.52 -6.39 -12.72
N SER A 3 3.38 -5.36 -12.61
CA SER A 3 4.59 -5.23 -13.46
C SER A 3 5.55 -6.41 -13.33
N ALA A 4 5.85 -6.85 -12.10
CA ALA A 4 6.69 -8.02 -11.85
C ALA A 4 6.06 -9.31 -12.38
N MET A 5 4.73 -9.44 -12.30
CA MET A 5 4.01 -10.59 -12.82
C MET A 5 4.03 -10.64 -14.35
N VAL A 6 4.01 -9.48 -15.03
CA VAL A 6 4.23 -9.38 -16.48
C VAL A 6 5.66 -9.79 -16.86
N GLU A 7 6.65 -9.36 -16.09
CA GLU A 7 8.04 -9.77 -16.28
C GLU A 7 8.20 -11.29 -16.11
N LEU A 8 7.65 -11.87 -15.04
CA LEU A 8 7.65 -13.31 -14.79
C LEU A 8 7.08 -14.08 -15.99
N HIS A 9 5.92 -13.66 -16.50
CA HIS A 9 5.30 -14.27 -17.67
C HIS A 9 6.21 -14.19 -18.91
N ALA A 10 6.87 -13.05 -19.13
CA ALA A 10 7.78 -12.86 -20.24
C ALA A 10 9.04 -13.74 -20.13
N ARG A 11 9.63 -13.84 -18.93
CA ARG A 11 10.84 -14.65 -18.67
C ARG A 11 10.57 -16.15 -18.75
N LEU A 12 9.32 -16.57 -18.59
CA LEU A 12 8.86 -17.94 -18.79
C LEU A 12 8.38 -18.19 -20.24
N ASP A 13 8.66 -17.29 -21.18
CA ASP A 13 8.25 -17.40 -22.60
C ASP A 13 6.73 -17.61 -22.80
N GLY A 14 5.91 -17.13 -21.85
CA GLY A 14 4.46 -17.36 -21.84
C GLY A 14 4.06 -18.82 -21.63
N ALA A 15 4.93 -19.64 -21.05
CA ALA A 15 4.64 -21.05 -20.75
C ALA A 15 3.66 -21.25 -19.57
N VAL A 16 3.43 -20.21 -18.76
CA VAL A 16 2.52 -20.22 -17.61
C VAL A 16 1.41 -19.21 -17.77
N ASN A 17 0.25 -19.48 -17.17
CA ASN A 17 -0.79 -18.46 -17.01
C ASN A 17 -0.51 -17.67 -15.74
N VAL A 18 -0.53 -16.35 -15.82
CA VAL A 18 -0.32 -15.46 -14.67
C VAL A 18 -1.62 -14.74 -14.36
N TYR A 19 -2.06 -14.83 -13.10
CA TYR A 19 -3.27 -14.20 -12.60
C TYR A 19 -2.91 -13.22 -11.48
N THR A 20 -3.31 -11.97 -11.65
CA THR A 20 -3.32 -10.97 -10.57
C THR A 20 -4.77 -10.71 -10.18
N MET A 21 -5.00 -10.40 -8.91
CA MET A 21 -6.36 -10.17 -8.42
C MET A 21 -6.40 -9.06 -7.38
N ASP A 22 -7.44 -8.24 -7.50
CA ASP A 22 -7.85 -7.35 -6.42
C ASP A 22 -8.67 -8.19 -5.46
N HIS A 23 -8.10 -8.55 -4.31
CA HIS A 23 -8.85 -9.33 -3.33
C HIS A 23 -10.08 -8.55 -2.84
N ARG A 24 -11.04 -9.27 -2.25
CA ARG A 24 -12.27 -8.65 -1.74
C ARG A 24 -11.98 -7.41 -0.89
N GLY A 25 -12.67 -6.32 -1.16
CA GLY A 25 -12.50 -5.05 -0.45
C GLY A 25 -11.50 -4.07 -1.07
N THR A 26 -10.72 -4.46 -2.09
CA THR A 26 -9.74 -3.58 -2.75
C THR A 26 -10.04 -3.36 -4.23
N GLY A 27 -9.42 -2.35 -4.81
CA GLY A 27 -9.35 -2.08 -6.25
C GLY A 27 -10.68 -2.15 -6.98
N ARG A 28 -10.69 -2.93 -8.07
CA ARG A 28 -11.79 -3.17 -9.01
C ARG A 28 -12.77 -4.23 -8.50
N SER A 29 -12.46 -4.90 -7.40
CA SER A 29 -13.41 -5.71 -6.64
C SER A 29 -14.45 -4.78 -5.96
N THR A 30 -15.32 -5.33 -5.10
CA THR A 30 -16.17 -4.46 -4.26
C THR A 30 -15.29 -3.72 -3.26
N LEU A 31 -14.85 -2.51 -3.61
CA LEU A 31 -14.06 -1.65 -2.74
C LEU A 31 -14.79 -1.45 -1.41
N LEU A 32 -14.13 -1.77 -0.31
CA LEU A 32 -14.68 -1.55 1.02
C LEU A 32 -14.42 -0.10 1.38
N ASP A 33 -15.46 0.71 1.33
CA ASP A 33 -15.38 2.14 1.62
C ASP A 33 -16.47 2.59 2.60
N CYS A 34 -16.36 3.84 3.04
CA CYS A 34 -17.36 4.51 3.85
C CYS A 34 -17.84 5.80 3.19
N VAL A 35 -18.11 5.75 1.88
CA VAL A 35 -18.57 6.91 1.08
C VAL A 35 -19.93 7.43 1.56
N ALA A 36 -20.82 6.56 2.02
CA ALA A 36 -22.12 6.94 2.57
C ALA A 36 -22.00 7.84 3.82
N ALA A 37 -20.90 7.71 4.57
CA ALA A 37 -20.55 8.57 5.71
C ALA A 37 -19.67 9.76 5.30
N GLN A 38 -19.34 9.91 4.02
CA GLN A 38 -18.38 10.87 3.45
C GLN A 38 -16.94 10.75 3.98
N ALA A 39 -16.65 9.76 4.83
CA ALA A 39 -15.38 9.60 5.54
C ALA A 39 -14.19 9.25 4.64
N THR A 40 -14.45 8.79 3.41
CA THR A 40 -13.44 8.39 2.41
C THR A 40 -13.58 9.18 1.12
N THR A 41 -14.33 10.30 1.14
CA THR A 41 -14.57 11.13 -0.03
C THR A 41 -13.62 12.32 -0.08
N THR A 42 -13.42 12.89 -1.27
CA THR A 42 -12.65 14.14 -1.46
C THR A 42 -13.20 15.34 -0.68
N GLY A 43 -14.44 15.24 -0.18
CA GLY A 43 -15.05 16.23 0.72
C GLY A 43 -14.81 16.00 2.22
N SER A 44 -14.14 14.90 2.61
CA SER A 44 -13.79 14.62 4.01
C SER A 44 -12.62 15.53 4.44
N PRO A 45 -12.51 15.90 5.73
CA PRO A 45 -11.41 16.75 6.18
C PRO A 45 -10.01 16.10 6.07
N TRP A 46 -9.91 14.80 5.70
CA TRP A 46 -8.66 14.02 5.60
C TRP A 46 -8.60 13.14 4.32
N GLY A 47 -9.42 13.43 3.30
CA GLY A 47 -9.45 12.65 2.06
C GLY A 47 -9.94 11.21 2.26
N SER A 48 -9.13 10.23 1.86
CA SER A 48 -9.41 8.79 1.98
C SER A 48 -9.23 8.24 3.40
N SER A 49 -8.62 8.99 4.32
CA SER A 49 -8.39 8.59 5.71
C SER A 49 -9.62 8.83 6.60
N ILE A 50 -9.97 7.84 7.42
CA ILE A 50 -11.14 7.90 8.32
C ILE A 50 -10.73 8.49 9.66
N LYS A 51 -11.38 9.58 10.10
CA LYS A 51 -11.18 10.10 11.46
C LYS A 51 -11.93 9.26 12.49
N SER A 52 -11.42 9.19 13.71
CA SER A 52 -12.12 8.53 14.84
C SER A 52 -13.54 9.06 15.07
N SER A 53 -13.80 10.34 14.77
CA SER A 53 -15.13 10.96 14.85
C SER A 53 -16.11 10.52 13.76
N GLU A 54 -15.62 9.99 12.64
CA GLU A 54 -16.42 9.52 11.50
C GLU A 54 -16.78 8.03 11.62
N VAL A 55 -16.08 7.31 12.50
CA VAL A 55 -16.26 5.88 12.75
C VAL A 55 -17.70 5.50 13.10
N PRO A 56 -18.44 6.22 13.99
CA PRO A 56 -19.82 5.81 14.32
C PRO A 56 -20.76 5.77 13.11
N ALA A 57 -20.67 6.76 12.22
CA ALA A 57 -21.51 6.82 11.02
C ALA A 57 -21.08 5.77 9.98
N CYS A 58 -19.77 5.55 9.84
CA CYS A 58 -19.20 4.51 8.99
C CYS A 58 -19.63 3.11 9.47
N ALA A 59 -19.50 2.82 10.76
CA ALA A 59 -19.92 1.59 11.40
C ALA A 59 -21.41 1.29 11.16
N GLN A 60 -22.28 2.29 11.35
CA GLN A 60 -23.72 2.14 11.08
C GLN A 60 -24.02 1.82 9.61
N ALA A 61 -23.32 2.47 8.68
CA ALA A 61 -23.48 2.21 7.25
C ALA A 61 -23.02 0.79 6.87
N LEU A 62 -21.88 0.35 7.40
CA LEU A 62 -21.32 -0.98 7.18
C LEU A 62 -22.20 -2.08 7.76
N GLU A 63 -22.67 -1.92 9.00
CA GLU A 63 -23.59 -2.87 9.64
C GLU A 63 -24.86 -3.05 8.82
N LYS A 64 -25.44 -1.96 8.30
CA LYS A 64 -26.63 -2.03 7.45
C LYS A 64 -26.37 -2.68 6.10
N LYS A 65 -25.20 -2.46 5.51
CA LYS A 65 -24.87 -2.92 4.15
C LYS A 65 -24.38 -4.38 4.13
N TYR A 66 -23.48 -4.73 5.04
CA TYR A 66 -22.75 -6.00 5.04
C TYR A 66 -23.05 -6.86 6.27
N GLY A 67 -23.53 -6.28 7.37
CA GLY A 67 -23.73 -7.00 8.62
C GLY A 67 -22.39 -7.44 9.22
N ASN A 68 -22.09 -8.74 9.14
CA ASN A 68 -20.83 -9.28 9.64
C ASN A 68 -19.67 -8.96 8.68
N LEU A 69 -18.67 -8.24 9.18
CA LEU A 69 -17.49 -7.85 8.44
C LEU A 69 -16.45 -8.96 8.26
N SER A 70 -16.65 -10.15 8.83
CA SER A 70 -15.81 -11.32 8.56
C SER A 70 -15.82 -11.73 7.08
N SER A 71 -16.82 -11.28 6.33
CA SER A 71 -16.87 -11.37 4.86
C SER A 71 -15.69 -10.69 4.16
N PHE A 72 -14.95 -9.81 4.84
CA PHE A 72 -13.73 -9.14 4.37
C PHE A 72 -12.46 -9.58 5.12
N SER A 73 -12.51 -10.69 5.86
CA SER A 73 -11.36 -11.24 6.59
C SER A 73 -10.27 -11.81 5.67
N ILE A 74 -9.07 -12.03 6.22
CA ILE A 74 -7.97 -12.72 5.53
C ILE A 74 -8.42 -14.10 5.06
N THR A 75 -9.14 -14.87 5.89
CA THR A 75 -9.69 -16.20 5.50
C THR A 75 -10.67 -16.11 4.36
N SER A 76 -11.54 -15.10 4.38
CA SER A 76 -12.47 -14.88 3.28
C SER A 76 -11.73 -14.58 1.97
N ALA A 77 -10.70 -13.72 2.01
CA ALA A 77 -9.86 -13.47 0.85
C ALA A 77 -9.10 -14.75 0.40
N ALA A 78 -8.55 -15.54 1.32
CA ALA A 78 -7.87 -16.80 1.00
C ALA A 78 -8.82 -17.82 0.36
N THR A 79 -10.08 -17.84 0.82
CA THR A 79 -11.13 -18.68 0.25
C THR A 79 -11.46 -18.27 -1.19
N ASP A 80 -11.39 -16.98 -1.54
CA ASP A 80 -11.54 -16.54 -2.94
C ASP A 80 -10.40 -17.07 -3.81
N VAL A 81 -9.15 -17.01 -3.32
CA VAL A 81 -7.99 -17.54 -4.03
C VAL A 81 -8.16 -19.04 -4.29
N ALA A 82 -8.47 -19.82 -3.25
CA ALA A 82 -8.67 -21.28 -3.38
C ALA A 82 -9.86 -21.62 -4.30
N THR A 83 -10.95 -20.86 -4.21
CA THR A 83 -12.11 -21.02 -5.10
C THR A 83 -11.76 -20.66 -6.55
N PHE A 84 -10.97 -19.61 -6.74
CA PHE A 84 -10.52 -19.19 -8.06
C PHE A 84 -9.67 -20.27 -8.73
N ILE A 85 -8.67 -20.79 -8.00
CA ILE A 85 -7.77 -21.84 -8.48
C ILE A 85 -8.58 -23.08 -8.89
N SER A 86 -9.46 -23.57 -8.01
CA SER A 86 -10.25 -24.79 -8.28
C SER A 86 -11.30 -24.62 -9.38
N SER A 87 -11.87 -23.42 -9.55
CA SER A 87 -13.02 -23.20 -10.45
C SER A 87 -12.67 -22.58 -11.80
N TYR A 88 -11.57 -21.83 -11.89
CA TYR A 88 -11.25 -21.00 -13.06
C TYR A 88 -9.83 -21.20 -13.61
N SER A 89 -8.97 -21.95 -12.93
CA SER A 89 -7.68 -22.34 -13.50
C SER A 89 -7.86 -23.45 -14.56
N ASN A 90 -6.75 -23.81 -15.22
CA ASN A 90 -6.71 -24.93 -16.16
C ASN A 90 -6.50 -26.30 -15.47
N GLY A 91 -6.52 -26.34 -14.13
CA GLY A 91 -6.26 -27.55 -13.33
C GLY A 91 -4.80 -28.02 -13.34
N ALA A 92 -3.87 -27.19 -13.82
CA ALA A 92 -2.44 -27.47 -13.72
C ALA A 92 -1.89 -27.09 -12.35
N ASN A 93 -0.65 -27.52 -12.07
CA ASN A 93 0.11 -27.10 -10.91
C ASN A 93 0.10 -25.57 -10.79
N THR A 94 -0.20 -25.08 -9.60
CA THR A 94 -0.31 -23.66 -9.32
C THR A 94 0.71 -23.26 -8.26
N ILE A 95 1.39 -22.13 -8.50
CA ILE A 95 2.23 -21.46 -7.50
C ILE A 95 1.49 -20.21 -7.02
N VAL A 96 1.39 -20.01 -5.71
CA VAL A 96 0.78 -18.81 -5.12
C VAL A 96 1.89 -17.92 -4.56
N TYR A 97 2.04 -16.73 -5.13
CA TYR A 97 3.01 -15.72 -4.68
C TYR A 97 2.31 -14.62 -3.88
N GLY A 98 2.87 -14.27 -2.72
CA GLY A 98 2.43 -13.16 -1.88
C GLY A 98 3.62 -12.31 -1.47
N VAL A 99 3.41 -10.99 -1.41
CA VAL A 99 4.40 -10.03 -0.91
C VAL A 99 3.80 -9.21 0.22
N SER A 100 4.58 -8.88 1.25
CA SER A 100 4.13 -8.05 2.37
C SER A 100 2.92 -8.67 3.08
N TYR A 101 1.85 -7.91 3.36
CA TYR A 101 0.56 -8.45 3.80
C TYR A 101 0.07 -9.65 2.97
N GLY A 102 0.40 -9.69 1.66
CA GLY A 102 0.12 -10.84 0.81
C GLY A 102 0.69 -12.15 1.34
N THR A 103 1.78 -12.15 2.12
CA THR A 103 2.31 -13.38 2.75
C THR A 103 1.40 -13.91 3.85
N ALA A 104 0.73 -13.03 4.62
CA ALA A 104 -0.29 -13.44 5.60
C ALA A 104 -1.52 -14.05 4.91
N LEU A 105 -1.90 -13.48 3.76
CA LEU A 105 -2.96 -14.03 2.92
C LEU A 105 -2.56 -15.40 2.35
N VAL A 106 -1.35 -15.54 1.82
CA VAL A 106 -0.83 -16.80 1.26
C VAL A 106 -0.69 -17.87 2.34
N GLU A 107 -0.18 -17.53 3.52
CA GLU A 107 -0.19 -18.43 4.69
C GLU A 107 -1.61 -18.92 5.00
N ARG A 108 -2.61 -18.04 4.92
CA ARG A 108 -4.01 -18.43 5.09
C ARG A 108 -4.51 -19.36 3.99
N VAL A 109 -3.99 -19.28 2.77
CA VAL A 109 -4.27 -20.25 1.69
C VAL A 109 -3.63 -21.61 2.00
N ILE A 110 -2.44 -21.66 2.60
CA ILE A 110 -1.80 -22.93 3.03
C ILE A 110 -2.74 -23.70 3.97
N HIS A 111 -3.38 -23.01 4.93
CA HIS A 111 -4.37 -23.62 5.82
C HIS A 111 -5.58 -24.23 5.11
N LEU A 112 -5.93 -23.76 3.91
CA LEU A 112 -7.06 -24.26 3.13
C LEU A 112 -6.70 -25.48 2.26
N ASP A 113 -5.40 -25.78 2.10
CA ASP A 113 -4.88 -26.93 1.34
C ASP A 113 -5.57 -27.14 -0.02
N PRO A 114 -5.55 -26.14 -0.93
CA PRO A 114 -6.04 -26.35 -2.29
C PRO A 114 -5.17 -27.40 -3.00
N PRO A 115 -5.77 -28.48 -3.54
CA PRO A 115 -5.03 -29.63 -4.07
C PRO A 115 -4.24 -29.31 -5.34
N GLU A 116 -4.58 -28.25 -6.07
CA GLU A 116 -3.87 -27.81 -7.29
C GLU A 116 -2.60 -27.01 -6.98
N VAL A 117 -2.41 -26.55 -5.75
CA VAL A 117 -1.25 -25.72 -5.40
C VAL A 117 -0.07 -26.61 -5.03
N THR A 118 1.04 -26.46 -5.76
CA THR A 118 2.29 -27.20 -5.55
C THR A 118 3.40 -26.35 -4.93
N GLY A 119 3.18 -25.04 -4.78
CA GLY A 119 4.16 -24.17 -4.15
C GLY A 119 3.59 -22.84 -3.69
N TYR A 120 4.18 -22.32 -2.63
CA TYR A 120 3.85 -21.03 -2.03
C TYR A 120 5.11 -20.19 -1.92
N VAL A 121 5.07 -18.93 -2.38
CA VAL A 121 6.18 -17.99 -2.26
C VAL A 121 5.75 -16.82 -1.38
N LEU A 122 6.49 -16.59 -0.29
CA LEU A 122 6.24 -15.51 0.67
C LEU A 122 7.43 -14.54 0.63
N ASP A 123 7.26 -13.38 0.00
CA ASP A 123 8.31 -12.37 -0.21
C ASP A 123 8.12 -11.16 0.71
N GLY A 124 9.06 -10.89 1.62
CA GLY A 124 8.86 -9.87 2.65
C GLY A 124 7.75 -10.29 3.62
N VAL A 125 8.09 -11.21 4.51
CA VAL A 125 7.14 -11.95 5.35
C VAL A 125 6.53 -11.05 6.43
N ALA A 126 5.22 -10.79 6.31
CA ALA A 126 4.38 -10.04 7.26
C ALA A 126 3.45 -10.94 8.11
N THR A 127 3.94 -12.13 8.47
CA THR A 127 3.23 -13.03 9.38
C THR A 127 4.20 -13.98 10.10
N SER A 128 3.79 -14.45 11.27
CA SER A 128 4.50 -15.48 12.03
C SER A 128 3.50 -16.35 12.78
N SER A 129 2.37 -16.71 12.15
CA SER A 129 1.29 -17.45 12.82
C SER A 129 1.79 -18.80 13.34
N GLY A 130 1.35 -19.15 14.55
CA GLY A 130 1.81 -20.36 15.22
C GLY A 130 3.10 -20.19 16.02
N ALA A 131 3.80 -19.06 15.88
CA ALA A 131 4.88 -18.69 16.80
C ALA A 131 4.33 -18.32 18.20
N SER A 132 5.22 -18.26 19.19
CA SER A 132 4.85 -17.80 20.54
C SER A 132 4.41 -16.34 20.54
N ALA A 133 3.62 -15.94 21.52
CA ALA A 133 3.01 -14.60 21.56
C ALA A 133 4.03 -13.45 21.55
N ASP A 134 5.23 -13.66 22.08
CA ASP A 134 6.36 -12.71 22.07
C ASP A 134 7.08 -12.62 20.71
N LYS A 135 6.83 -13.57 19.81
CA LYS A 135 7.35 -13.61 18.44
C LYS A 135 6.29 -13.22 17.40
N PHE A 136 5.03 -13.05 17.80
CA PHE A 136 3.95 -12.69 16.88
C PHE A 136 4.16 -11.28 16.31
N GLU A 137 3.99 -11.13 15.00
CA GLU A 137 4.07 -9.85 14.31
C GLU A 137 2.82 -9.01 14.57
N TYR A 138 2.94 -8.04 15.48
CA TYR A 138 1.89 -7.07 15.72
C TYR A 138 2.19 -5.76 15.01
N PHE A 139 1.21 -5.21 14.32
CA PHE A 139 1.33 -3.88 13.72
C PHE A 139 1.55 -2.78 14.76
N SER A 140 1.11 -2.98 16.01
CA SER A 140 1.40 -2.07 17.12
C SER A 140 2.87 -2.04 17.53
N THR A 141 3.72 -2.99 17.11
CA THR A 141 5.18 -2.99 17.33
C THR A 141 5.98 -2.41 16.17
N TRP A 142 5.32 -2.05 15.06
CA TRP A 142 5.94 -1.53 13.81
C TRP A 142 7.09 -0.56 14.05
N ASP A 143 6.88 0.46 14.88
CA ASP A 143 7.91 1.49 15.11
C ASP A 143 9.21 0.91 15.68
N SER A 144 9.11 -0.02 16.63
CA SER A 144 10.28 -0.68 17.22
C SER A 144 10.92 -1.65 16.25
N ASP A 145 10.12 -2.42 15.51
CA ASP A 145 10.61 -3.39 14.54
C ASP A 145 11.34 -2.71 13.37
N PHE A 146 10.78 -1.60 12.87
CA PHE A 146 11.42 -0.72 11.89
C PHE A 146 12.73 -0.12 12.44
N GLY A 147 12.69 0.30 13.71
CA GLY A 147 13.84 0.88 14.42
C GLY A 147 15.02 -0.08 14.56
N ASP A 148 14.77 -1.36 14.82
CA ASP A 148 15.80 -2.41 14.88
C ASP A 148 16.55 -2.50 13.55
N VAL A 149 15.83 -2.46 12.43
CA VAL A 149 16.43 -2.48 11.08
C VAL A 149 17.16 -1.18 10.79
N GLY A 150 16.62 -0.04 11.21
CA GLY A 150 17.29 1.26 11.14
C GLY A 150 18.63 1.27 11.87
N ASP A 151 18.70 0.70 13.07
CA ASP A 151 19.93 0.57 13.84
C ASP A 151 20.95 -0.36 13.16
N ALA A 152 20.49 -1.48 12.58
CA ALA A 152 21.32 -2.37 11.79
C ALA A 152 21.91 -1.65 10.56
N PHE A 153 21.11 -0.88 9.84
CA PHE A 153 21.57 -0.08 8.70
C PHE A 153 22.61 0.98 9.11
N LEU A 154 22.34 1.74 10.17
CA LEU A 154 23.26 2.79 10.65
C LEU A 154 24.63 2.22 11.07
N ALA A 155 24.65 0.99 11.61
CA ALA A 155 25.88 0.31 11.99
C ALA A 155 26.78 -0.04 10.78
N LEU A 156 26.21 -0.23 9.58
CA LEU A 156 26.96 -0.56 8.37
C LEU A 156 27.89 0.58 7.91
N CYS A 157 27.63 1.83 8.34
CA CYS A 157 28.54 2.93 8.07
C CYS A 157 29.98 2.64 8.54
N ALA A 158 30.14 1.90 9.65
CA ALA A 158 31.46 1.55 10.18
C ALA A 158 32.22 0.54 9.31
N THR A 159 31.53 -0.22 8.45
CA THR A 159 32.16 -1.19 7.54
C THR A 159 32.52 -0.58 6.19
N GLN A 160 32.02 0.62 5.89
CA GLN A 160 32.22 1.32 4.63
C GLN A 160 33.22 2.46 4.82
N SER A 161 34.38 2.42 4.14
CA SER A 161 35.46 3.42 4.33
C SER A 161 34.98 4.85 4.16
N ASP A 162 34.19 5.08 3.11
CA ASP A 162 33.76 6.42 2.71
C ASP A 162 32.82 7.01 3.75
N CYS A 163 31.92 6.21 4.31
CA CYS A 163 31.04 6.61 5.41
C CYS A 163 31.81 6.75 6.72
N ASN A 164 32.55 5.72 7.14
CA ASN A 164 33.27 5.68 8.41
C ASN A 164 34.25 6.86 8.56
N SER A 165 34.90 7.27 7.46
CA SER A 165 35.83 8.41 7.46
C SER A 165 35.19 9.74 7.86
N ARG A 166 33.86 9.88 7.73
CA ARG A 166 33.08 11.07 8.10
C ARG A 166 32.63 11.08 9.56
N PHE A 167 32.70 9.93 10.23
CA PHE A 167 32.20 9.71 11.59
C PHE A 167 33.31 9.22 12.54
N GLN A 168 34.45 9.94 12.55
CA GLN A 168 35.65 9.52 13.31
C GLN A 168 35.54 9.75 14.83
N THR A 169 34.86 10.81 15.26
CA THR A 169 34.71 11.13 16.70
C THR A 169 33.61 10.31 17.34
N ASN A 170 32.45 10.25 16.68
CA ASN A 170 31.28 9.47 17.07
C ASN A 170 30.83 8.68 15.84
N THR A 171 30.43 7.42 16.04
CA THR A 171 29.83 6.62 14.96
C THR A 171 28.52 7.25 14.47
N LEU A 172 28.07 6.89 13.27
CA LEU A 172 26.79 7.38 12.72
C LEU A 172 25.59 7.19 13.68
N PRO A 173 25.37 6.00 14.30
CA PRO A 173 24.28 5.82 15.28
C PRO A 173 24.38 6.75 16.50
N VAL A 174 25.60 7.00 17.00
CA VAL A 174 25.84 7.87 18.16
C VAL A 174 25.61 9.34 17.80
N THR A 175 26.05 9.74 16.60
CA THR A 175 25.85 11.09 16.07
C THR A 175 24.37 11.38 15.90
N LEU A 176 23.61 10.47 15.25
CA LEU A 176 22.16 10.63 15.09
C LEU A 176 21.43 10.68 16.43
N GLN A 177 21.79 9.83 17.39
CA GLN A 177 21.19 9.88 18.73
C GLN A 177 21.45 11.22 19.43
N THR A 178 22.67 11.75 19.30
CA THR A 178 23.05 13.05 19.87
C THR A 178 22.25 14.18 19.22
N LEU A 179 22.10 14.15 17.90
CA LEU A 179 21.31 15.09 17.13
C LEU A 179 19.82 15.08 17.56
N ILE A 180 19.22 13.91 17.70
CA ILE A 180 17.85 13.72 18.20
C ILE A 180 17.69 14.38 19.58
N THR A 181 18.58 14.06 20.53
CA THR A 181 18.55 14.65 21.87
C THR A 181 18.75 16.17 21.84
N ASN A 182 19.61 16.67 20.96
CA ASN A 182 19.82 18.11 20.78
C ASN A 182 18.57 18.81 20.25
N PHE A 183 17.85 18.20 19.31
CA PHE A 183 16.59 18.74 18.78
C PHE A 183 15.47 18.74 19.81
N ASP A 184 15.38 17.71 20.65
CA ASP A 184 14.42 17.68 21.76
C ASP A 184 14.70 18.79 22.79
N ASN A 185 15.97 19.02 23.11
CA ASN A 185 16.38 20.04 24.08
C ASN A 185 16.38 21.46 23.51
N ASN A 186 16.63 21.62 22.20
CA ASN A 186 16.80 22.91 21.52
C ASN A 186 15.99 22.95 20.21
N PRO A 187 14.64 22.88 20.26
CA PRO A 187 13.80 22.75 19.07
C PRO A 187 13.80 23.99 18.16
N LYS A 188 14.42 25.10 18.60
CA LYS A 188 14.57 26.34 17.85
C LYS A 188 15.98 26.58 17.32
N SER A 189 16.89 25.62 17.47
CA SER A 189 18.21 25.68 16.82
C SER A 189 18.04 25.75 15.30
N THR A 190 19.02 26.31 14.59
CA THR A 190 18.92 26.58 13.14
C THR A 190 18.44 25.36 12.35
N CYS A 191 19.12 24.21 12.49
CA CYS A 191 18.74 23.00 11.76
C CYS A 191 17.45 22.33 12.28
N ALA A 192 17.12 22.45 13.56
CA ALA A 192 15.83 21.97 14.08
C ALA A 192 14.66 22.79 13.51
N ALA A 193 14.80 24.11 13.48
CA ALA A 193 13.79 25.03 12.95
C ALA A 193 13.61 24.87 11.42
N LEU A 194 14.70 24.59 10.70
CA LEU A 194 14.68 24.27 9.27
C LEU A 194 13.77 23.08 8.98
N ILE A 195 13.98 21.97 9.69
CA ILE A 195 13.18 20.74 9.51
C ILE A 195 11.70 21.01 9.83
N THR A 196 11.41 21.70 10.93
CA THR A 196 10.02 22.06 11.27
C THR A 196 9.36 22.93 10.21
N SER A 197 10.12 23.82 9.58
CA SER A 197 9.57 24.71 8.54
C SER A 197 9.18 23.95 7.28
N ALA A 198 9.97 22.95 6.87
CA ALA A 198 9.71 22.13 5.69
C ALA A 198 8.41 21.30 5.78
N TYR A 199 7.94 20.99 7.00
CA TYR A 199 6.75 20.19 7.27
C TYR A 199 5.62 20.98 7.95
N SER A 200 5.65 22.32 7.87
CA SER A 200 4.78 23.21 8.65
C SER A 200 3.26 23.09 8.38
N ASP A 201 2.86 22.48 7.27
CA ASP A 201 1.44 22.19 6.95
C ASP A 201 0.93 20.90 7.62
N GLN A 202 1.82 20.07 8.14
CA GLN A 202 1.50 18.88 8.91
C GLN A 202 1.47 19.28 10.39
N ASN A 203 0.56 18.72 11.20
CA ASN A 203 0.57 18.87 12.66
C ASN A 203 1.76 18.08 13.26
N SER A 204 2.94 18.32 12.73
CA SER A 204 4.18 17.59 12.92
C SER A 204 4.73 17.95 14.28
N GLY A 205 4.92 16.94 15.12
CA GLY A 205 5.41 17.08 16.49
C GLY A 205 6.82 17.67 16.61
N PRO A 206 7.58 17.33 17.65
CA PRO A 206 8.95 17.82 17.81
C PRO A 206 9.83 17.62 16.56
N PRO A 207 10.84 18.48 16.30
CA PRO A 207 11.74 18.33 15.16
C PRO A 207 12.41 16.95 15.08
N SER A 208 12.64 16.33 16.24
CA SER A 208 13.19 14.97 16.33
C SER A 208 12.23 13.89 15.81
N TYR A 209 10.92 14.12 15.83
CA TYR A 209 9.91 13.20 15.29
C TYR A 209 9.91 13.28 13.77
N ILE A 210 9.99 14.50 13.23
CA ILE A 210 10.10 14.75 11.80
C ILE A 210 11.39 14.11 11.26
N LEU A 211 12.52 14.30 11.95
CA LEU A 211 13.79 13.69 11.56
C LEU A 211 13.70 12.15 11.50
N ARG A 212 13.12 11.49 12.50
CA ARG A 212 12.92 10.03 12.50
C ARG A 212 12.16 9.56 11.26
N ARG A 213 11.05 10.24 10.93
CA ARG A 213 10.18 9.92 9.79
C ARG A 213 10.85 10.18 8.45
N ALA A 214 11.52 11.31 8.30
CA ALA A 214 12.27 11.62 7.09
C ALA A 214 13.36 10.57 6.83
N LEU A 215 14.14 10.20 7.84
CA LEU A 215 15.13 9.12 7.71
C LEU A 215 14.48 7.76 7.47
N GLY A 216 13.30 7.50 8.06
CA GLY A 216 12.54 6.28 7.84
C GLY A 216 12.04 6.15 6.41
N SER A 217 11.58 7.25 5.83
CA SER A 217 11.22 7.34 4.41
C SER A 217 12.39 6.96 3.51
N LEU A 218 13.58 7.54 3.76
CA LEU A 218 14.80 7.18 3.03
C LEU A 218 15.14 5.69 3.15
N LEU A 219 15.02 5.10 4.36
CA LEU A 219 15.44 3.72 4.64
C LEU A 219 14.72 2.68 3.76
N GLN A 220 13.50 2.97 3.34
CA GLN A 220 12.66 2.05 2.55
C GLN A 220 13.14 1.87 1.11
N SER A 221 13.98 2.77 0.59
CA SER A 221 14.52 2.70 -0.78
C SER A 221 16.02 2.43 -0.76
N ALA A 222 16.44 1.41 -1.52
CA ALA A 222 17.85 1.04 -1.65
C ALA A 222 18.73 2.21 -2.11
N LYS A 223 18.19 3.10 -2.96
CA LYS A 223 18.91 4.29 -3.45
C LYS A 223 18.81 5.44 -2.47
N MET A 224 17.64 5.73 -1.90
CA MET A 224 17.47 6.90 -1.01
C MET A 224 18.15 6.72 0.35
N ARG A 225 18.23 5.50 0.89
CA ARG A 225 18.88 5.25 2.19
C ARG A 225 20.36 5.62 2.22
N THR A 226 21.02 5.67 1.07
CA THR A 226 22.40 6.17 0.94
C THR A 226 22.54 7.65 1.33
N LEU A 227 21.45 8.41 1.32
CA LEU A 227 21.41 9.83 1.75
C LEU A 227 21.36 9.98 3.27
N ILE A 228 21.07 8.91 4.03
CA ILE A 228 20.98 8.99 5.50
C ILE A 228 22.31 9.45 6.11
N PRO A 229 23.48 8.83 5.84
CA PRO A 229 24.74 9.31 6.38
C PRO A 229 25.09 10.78 6.07
N PRO A 230 25.03 11.26 4.80
CA PRO A 230 25.35 12.66 4.52
C PRO A 230 24.36 13.65 5.14
N VAL A 231 23.06 13.33 5.18
CA VAL A 231 22.07 14.19 5.85
C VAL A 231 22.35 14.29 7.34
N VAL A 232 22.63 13.17 8.03
CA VAL A 232 22.99 13.19 9.45
C VAL A 232 24.29 13.97 9.69
N TYR A 233 25.30 13.79 8.83
CA TYR A 233 26.57 14.51 8.91
C TYR A 233 26.38 16.03 8.81
N ARG A 234 25.60 16.49 7.82
CA ARG A 234 25.33 17.91 7.61
C ARG A 234 24.46 18.51 8.71
N LEU A 235 23.51 17.75 9.26
CA LEU A 235 22.69 18.19 10.39
C LEU A 235 23.49 18.32 11.69
N ASP A 236 24.44 17.43 11.94
CA ASP A 236 25.34 17.52 13.10
C ASP A 236 26.30 18.71 12.97
N ARG A 237 26.87 18.90 11.77
CA ARG A 237 27.74 20.05 11.48
C ARG A 237 26.99 21.38 11.55
N CYS A 238 25.78 21.44 10.97
CA CYS A 238 24.88 22.60 10.90
C CYS A 238 25.60 23.93 10.60
N ALA A 239 26.58 23.91 9.68
CA ALA A 239 27.33 25.11 9.29
C ALA A 239 26.52 25.93 8.28
N SER A 240 26.95 27.17 8.00
CA SER A 240 26.26 28.04 7.03
C SER A 240 26.14 27.41 5.64
N GLN A 241 27.13 26.62 5.23
CA GLN A 241 27.13 25.88 3.96
C GLN A 241 26.12 24.71 3.92
N ASP A 242 25.66 24.22 5.08
CA ASP A 242 24.70 23.12 5.15
C ASP A 242 23.25 23.60 5.08
N VAL A 243 22.98 24.84 5.46
CA VAL A 243 21.62 25.38 5.60
C VAL A 243 20.85 25.30 4.28
N ASP A 244 21.45 25.75 3.17
CA ASP A 244 20.77 25.76 1.88
C ASP A 244 20.57 24.33 1.33
N VAL A 245 21.58 23.47 1.46
CA VAL A 245 21.49 22.04 1.08
C VAL A 245 20.39 21.32 1.87
N LEU A 246 20.35 21.48 3.19
CA LEU A 246 19.36 20.84 4.05
C LEU A 246 17.96 21.40 3.80
N THR A 247 17.84 22.71 3.56
CA THR A 247 16.55 23.34 3.23
C THR A 247 15.99 22.76 1.95
N HIS A 248 16.82 22.66 0.91
CA HIS A 248 16.47 21.99 -0.35
C HIS A 248 16.08 20.54 -0.12
N PHE A 249 16.89 19.78 0.63
CA PHE A 249 16.65 18.37 0.92
C PHE A 249 15.28 18.11 1.54
N PHE A 250 14.94 18.77 2.64
CA PHE A 250 13.66 18.51 3.30
C PHE A 250 12.47 19.03 2.48
N ALA A 251 12.63 20.11 1.72
CA ALA A 251 11.58 20.57 0.81
C ALA A 251 11.31 19.56 -0.32
N PHE A 252 12.37 19.02 -0.92
CA PHE A 252 12.25 18.04 -2.01
C PHE A 252 11.81 16.67 -1.53
N LEU A 253 12.23 16.24 -0.33
CA LEU A 253 11.72 15.01 0.29
C LEU A 253 10.23 15.14 0.57
N ASN A 254 9.79 16.21 1.24
CA ASN A 254 8.37 16.45 1.51
C ASN A 254 7.55 16.55 0.21
N LYS A 255 8.10 17.17 -0.85
CA LYS A 255 7.46 17.18 -2.18
C LYS A 255 7.36 15.77 -2.78
N PHE A 256 8.44 15.00 -2.71
CA PHE A 256 8.49 13.63 -3.24
C PHE A 256 7.49 12.72 -2.54
N GLU A 257 7.40 12.81 -1.21
CA GLU A 257 6.42 12.09 -0.39
C GLU A 257 4.98 12.55 -0.65
N GLY A 258 4.78 13.78 -1.12
CA GLY A 258 3.48 14.37 -1.41
C GLY A 258 2.97 14.16 -2.84
N TYR A 259 3.71 13.47 -3.72
CA TYR A 259 3.23 13.22 -5.08
C TYR A 259 1.97 12.34 -5.06
N PRO A 260 0.92 12.71 -5.81
CA PRO A 260 -0.27 11.88 -5.91
C PRO A 260 0.08 10.61 -6.68
N ASP A 261 -0.16 9.46 -6.05
CA ASP A 261 -0.15 8.16 -6.72
C ASP A 261 -1.56 7.87 -7.26
N GLU A 262 -1.67 7.51 -8.54
CA GLU A 262 -2.95 7.13 -9.14
C GLU A 262 -3.48 5.82 -8.54
N ASP A 263 -2.58 4.96 -8.04
CA ASP A 263 -2.94 3.69 -7.40
C ASP A 263 -3.67 3.90 -6.07
N ASN A 264 -3.54 5.07 -5.43
CA ASN A 264 -4.31 5.44 -4.24
C ASN A 264 -5.83 5.33 -4.45
N ALA A 265 -6.31 5.45 -5.69
CA ALA A 265 -7.73 5.30 -6.01
C ALA A 265 -8.25 3.86 -5.83
N PHE A 266 -7.36 2.87 -5.84
CA PHE A 266 -7.65 1.45 -5.70
C PHE A 266 -7.39 0.91 -4.29
N GLU A 267 -6.77 1.72 -3.42
CA GLU A 267 -6.53 1.35 -2.04
C GLU A 267 -7.79 1.47 -1.17
N SER A 268 -7.93 0.56 -0.21
CA SER A 268 -8.96 0.65 0.82
C SER A 268 -8.32 0.81 2.20
N THR A 269 -8.21 2.06 2.66
CA THR A 269 -7.78 2.38 4.02
C THR A 269 -8.70 1.76 5.07
N LEU A 270 -10.00 1.63 4.76
CA LEU A 270 -10.98 0.99 5.64
C LEU A 270 -10.70 -0.52 5.79
N LEU A 271 -10.43 -1.22 4.69
CA LEU A 271 -10.10 -2.64 4.73
C LEU A 271 -8.78 -2.87 5.45
N TYR A 272 -7.77 -2.03 5.17
CA TYR A 272 -6.49 -2.06 5.86
C TYR A 272 -6.68 -2.03 7.38
N TYR A 273 -7.40 -1.03 7.91
CA TYR A 273 -7.64 -0.93 9.36
C TYR A 273 -8.56 -2.03 9.90
N LEU A 274 -9.55 -2.48 9.11
CA LEU A 274 -10.40 -3.61 9.49
C LEU A 274 -9.54 -4.85 9.76
N ILE A 275 -8.63 -5.19 8.86
CA ILE A 275 -7.75 -6.37 8.96
C ILE A 275 -6.71 -6.18 10.07
N VAL A 276 -5.99 -5.05 10.07
CA VAL A 276 -4.95 -4.77 11.07
C VAL A 276 -5.52 -4.85 12.48
N PHE A 277 -6.64 -4.16 12.75
CA PHE A 277 -7.24 -4.17 14.08
C PHE A 277 -7.88 -5.51 14.44
N SER A 278 -8.37 -6.27 13.46
CA SER A 278 -8.89 -7.63 13.69
C SER A 278 -7.81 -8.65 14.05
N GLU A 279 -6.76 -8.75 13.25
CA GLU A 279 -5.84 -9.89 13.29
C GLU A 279 -4.41 -9.53 13.71
N MET A 280 -3.97 -8.27 13.51
CA MET A 280 -2.56 -7.88 13.63
C MET A 280 -2.31 -6.85 14.74
N TRP A 281 -3.31 -6.52 15.56
CA TRP A 281 -3.16 -5.56 16.67
C TRP A 281 -3.15 -6.26 18.03
N GLU A 282 -2.29 -5.79 18.94
CA GLU A 282 -2.23 -6.28 20.32
C GLU A 282 -3.56 -6.04 21.05
N ARG A 283 -4.08 -7.07 21.70
CA ARG A 283 -5.27 -6.98 22.55
C ARG A 283 -4.99 -7.59 23.92
N PRO A 284 -5.26 -6.89 25.04
CA PRO A 284 -5.80 -5.52 25.11
C PRO A 284 -4.81 -4.46 24.60
N GLN A 285 -5.32 -3.29 24.21
CA GLN A 285 -4.54 -2.13 23.76
C GLN A 285 -3.40 -1.79 24.74
N PRO A 286 -2.14 -1.78 24.29
CA PRO A 286 -1.00 -1.29 25.08
C PRO A 286 -1.20 0.16 25.54
N SER A 287 -0.51 0.56 26.60
CA SER A 287 -0.66 1.93 27.13
C SER A 287 -0.20 2.99 26.13
N ILE A 288 -0.79 4.18 26.17
CA ILE A 288 -0.38 5.31 25.29
C ILE A 288 1.11 5.62 25.46
N SER A 289 1.62 5.55 26.70
CA SER A 289 3.04 5.80 26.99
C SER A 289 3.95 4.72 26.39
N GLU A 290 3.51 3.46 26.36
CA GLU A 290 4.26 2.37 25.76
C GLU A 290 4.32 2.53 24.24
N MET A 291 3.17 2.75 23.60
CA MET A 291 3.10 3.00 22.16
C MET A 291 3.96 4.20 21.74
N LEU A 292 3.89 5.31 22.50
CA LEU A 292 4.74 6.47 22.24
C LEU A 292 6.23 6.12 22.43
N SER A 293 6.56 5.35 23.46
CA SER A 293 7.94 4.91 23.72
C SER A 293 8.50 4.05 22.59
N ARG A 294 7.68 3.19 21.98
CA ARG A 294 8.09 2.36 20.82
C ARG A 294 8.55 3.21 19.65
N PHE A 295 7.95 4.38 19.43
CA PHE A 295 8.40 5.37 18.44
C PHE A 295 9.58 6.21 18.94
N THR A 296 9.51 6.79 20.13
CA THR A 296 10.53 7.76 20.59
C THR A 296 11.87 7.11 20.93
N SER A 297 11.88 5.81 21.22
CA SER A 297 13.10 5.07 21.57
C SER A 297 13.94 4.67 20.36
N THR A 298 13.43 4.84 19.14
CA THR A 298 14.17 4.51 17.92
C THR A 298 14.90 5.74 17.37
N ARG A 299 15.94 5.49 16.56
CA ARG A 299 16.65 6.55 15.82
C ARG A 299 16.00 6.84 14.47
N ILE A 300 15.41 5.82 13.86
CA ILE A 300 14.74 5.86 12.56
C ILE A 300 13.42 5.10 12.68
N SER A 301 12.33 5.70 12.22
CA SER A 301 11.05 5.02 11.99
C SER A 301 10.24 5.87 11.00
N ASN A 302 9.65 5.26 9.98
CA ASN A 302 8.72 5.96 9.08
C ASN A 302 7.34 6.20 9.73
N GLY A 303 7.11 5.65 10.92
CA GLY A 303 5.80 5.56 11.54
C GLY A 303 5.50 6.58 12.64
N GLY A 304 4.78 6.08 13.64
CA GLY A 304 4.06 6.83 14.66
C GLY A 304 2.77 6.11 15.05
N THR A 305 2.78 4.78 15.16
CA THR A 305 1.56 3.94 15.37
C THR A 305 0.81 4.28 16.66
N TYR A 306 1.45 4.99 17.59
CA TYR A 306 0.78 5.60 18.74
C TYR A 306 -0.36 6.56 18.34
N THR A 307 -0.37 7.09 17.11
CA THR A 307 -1.47 7.92 16.59
C THR A 307 -2.68 7.12 16.16
N ASP A 308 -2.55 5.80 15.98
CA ASP A 308 -3.67 4.92 15.58
C ASP A 308 -4.51 4.46 16.78
N ILE A 309 -4.06 4.67 18.02
CA ILE A 309 -4.78 4.25 19.24
C ILE A 309 -6.24 4.75 19.25
N PRO A 310 -6.54 6.03 18.95
CA PRO A 310 -7.93 6.48 18.91
C PRO A 310 -8.73 5.77 17.83
N GLN A 311 -8.13 5.49 16.68
CA GLN A 311 -8.79 4.78 15.60
C GLN A 311 -9.09 3.34 15.99
N TYR A 312 -8.11 2.62 16.56
CA TYR A 312 -8.28 1.27 17.09
C TYR A 312 -9.44 1.19 18.09
N CYS A 313 -9.44 2.08 19.09
CA CYS A 313 -10.48 2.08 20.12
C CYS A 313 -11.87 2.41 19.55
N ALA A 314 -11.95 3.28 18.54
CA ALA A 314 -13.20 3.57 17.85
C ALA A 314 -13.69 2.38 17.00
N PHE A 315 -12.79 1.70 16.28
CA PHE A 315 -13.12 0.55 15.43
C PHE A 315 -13.52 -0.67 16.26
N SER A 316 -12.69 -1.04 17.23
CA SER A 316 -12.83 -2.28 18.01
C SER A 316 -13.90 -2.21 19.07
N LYS A 317 -14.20 -1.01 19.60
CA LYS A 317 -15.00 -0.81 20.82
C LYS A 317 -14.48 -1.65 22.00
N GLU A 318 -13.17 -1.92 22.03
CA GLU A 318 -12.54 -2.70 23.09
C GLU A 318 -12.74 -2.03 24.47
N SER A 319 -13.08 -2.81 25.49
CA SER A 319 -13.27 -2.34 26.87
C SER A 319 -11.98 -2.42 27.70
N SER A 320 -10.88 -1.85 27.20
CA SER A 320 -9.63 -1.72 27.93
C SER A 320 -9.51 -0.37 28.61
N THR A 321 -8.67 -0.25 29.64
CA THR A 321 -8.43 1.01 30.37
C THR A 321 -8.11 2.18 29.44
N VAL A 322 -7.36 1.94 28.36
CA VAL A 322 -6.98 2.98 27.39
C VAL A 322 -8.20 3.40 26.57
N CYS A 323 -8.95 2.45 26.01
CA CYS A 323 -10.11 2.75 25.17
C CYS A 323 -11.29 3.34 25.98
N ASP A 324 -11.53 2.86 27.20
CA ASP A 324 -12.53 3.41 28.11
C ASP A 324 -12.19 4.86 28.50
N HIS A 325 -10.91 5.18 28.72
CA HIS A 325 -10.47 6.54 29.01
C HIS A 325 -10.67 7.49 27.82
N LEU A 326 -10.48 7.02 26.59
CA LEU A 326 -10.73 7.82 25.39
C LEU A 326 -12.24 8.01 25.12
N ASN A 327 -13.07 7.04 25.50
CA ASN A 327 -14.54 7.07 25.39
C ASN A 327 -15.04 7.41 23.95
N ILE A 328 -14.36 6.85 22.95
CA ILE A 328 -14.67 7.06 21.51
C ILE A 328 -15.31 5.83 20.84
N GLY A 329 -15.21 4.65 21.47
CA GLY A 329 -15.90 3.44 21.02
C GLY A 329 -17.37 3.36 21.45
N ASN A 330 -17.91 4.41 22.09
CA ASN A 330 -19.27 4.41 22.63
C ASN A 330 -20.29 4.93 21.60
N TYR A 331 -20.76 4.04 20.72
CA TYR A 331 -21.82 4.29 19.75
C TYR A 331 -22.70 3.04 19.55
N ASP A 332 -23.91 3.22 19.00
CA ASP A 332 -24.93 2.16 18.94
C ASP A 332 -24.58 1.02 17.97
N ALA A 333 -23.97 1.33 16.82
CA ALA A 333 -23.61 0.34 15.80
C ALA A 333 -22.52 -0.65 16.26
N ASN A 334 -22.40 -1.79 15.59
CA ASN A 334 -21.32 -2.76 15.80
C ASN A 334 -19.94 -2.15 15.48
N GLY A 335 -18.89 -2.66 16.12
CA GLY A 335 -17.52 -2.25 15.81
C GLY A 335 -17.14 -2.57 14.36
N ILE A 336 -16.23 -1.79 13.80
CA ILE A 336 -15.61 -2.05 12.49
C ILE A 336 -14.48 -3.06 12.69
N ILE A 337 -14.88 -4.28 13.04
CA ILE A 337 -13.97 -5.38 13.35
C ILE A 337 -14.68 -6.71 13.10
N TYR A 338 -13.91 -7.77 12.89
CA TYR A 338 -14.41 -9.14 12.82
C TYR A 338 -13.67 -10.05 13.80
N GLU A 339 -14.35 -11.13 14.21
CA GLU A 339 -13.81 -12.14 15.12
C GLU A 339 -12.72 -12.98 14.47
N ARG A 340 -11.68 -13.30 15.25
CA ARG A 340 -10.60 -14.20 14.85
C ARG A 340 -11.16 -15.62 14.72
N ASP A 341 -10.91 -16.27 13.59
CA ASP A 341 -11.40 -17.62 13.33
C ASP A 341 -10.39 -18.70 13.78
N GLU A 342 -10.65 -19.96 13.42
CA GLU A 342 -9.85 -21.10 13.83
C GLU A 342 -8.42 -21.12 13.27
N TYR A 343 -8.15 -20.33 12.21
CA TYR A 343 -6.84 -20.26 11.56
C TYR A 343 -5.97 -19.13 12.13
N TRP A 344 -6.54 -18.17 12.86
CA TRP A 344 -5.77 -17.06 13.42
C TRP A 344 -4.70 -17.54 14.40
N ASN A 345 -3.47 -17.10 14.16
CA ASN A 345 -2.28 -17.47 14.93
C ASN A 345 -2.12 -19.00 15.12
N LYS A 346 -2.36 -19.77 14.06
CA LYS A 346 -2.08 -21.20 14.01
C LYS A 346 -0.92 -21.47 13.06
N SER A 347 -0.13 -22.48 13.41
CA SER A 347 0.85 -23.03 12.47
C SER A 347 0.10 -23.66 11.30
N ALA A 348 0.48 -23.30 10.07
CA ALA A 348 -0.01 -23.95 8.87
C ALA A 348 0.78 -25.23 8.61
N ALA A 349 0.07 -26.33 8.36
CA ALA A 349 0.66 -27.57 7.89
C ALA A 349 0.87 -27.47 6.37
N ILE A 350 2.11 -27.65 5.94
CA ILE A 350 2.47 -27.62 4.53
C ILE A 350 1.83 -28.84 3.86
N PRO A 351 0.98 -28.65 2.84
CA PRO A 351 0.38 -29.76 2.12
C PRO A 351 1.41 -30.72 1.54
N SER A 352 1.08 -32.01 1.52
CA SER A 352 2.03 -33.06 1.09
C SER A 352 2.49 -32.93 -0.37
N GLN A 353 1.71 -32.24 -1.20
CA GLN A 353 1.98 -31.97 -2.61
C GLN A 353 2.69 -30.64 -2.85
N ALA A 354 2.93 -29.84 -1.81
CA ALA A 354 3.41 -28.48 -1.93
C ALA A 354 4.70 -28.22 -1.15
N SER A 355 5.38 -27.14 -1.51
CA SER A 355 6.48 -26.59 -0.73
C SER A 355 6.29 -25.09 -0.46
N VAL A 356 7.10 -24.53 0.44
CA VAL A 356 7.05 -23.10 0.79
C VAL A 356 8.43 -22.46 0.64
N LEU A 357 8.54 -21.48 -0.25
CA LEU A 357 9.72 -20.63 -0.41
C LEU A 357 9.49 -19.29 0.28
N LEU A 358 10.28 -18.98 1.30
CA LEU A 358 10.29 -17.68 1.95
C LEU A 358 11.46 -16.87 1.39
N LEU A 359 11.19 -15.63 0.99
CA LEU A 359 12.19 -14.67 0.56
C LEU A 359 12.17 -13.48 1.52
N SER A 360 13.34 -13.10 2.03
CA SER A 360 13.42 -12.02 3.01
C SER A 360 14.79 -11.34 2.97
N SER A 361 14.88 -10.13 3.53
CA SER A 361 16.16 -9.44 3.70
C SER A 361 16.36 -8.88 5.11
N LYS A 362 17.60 -8.92 5.58
CA LYS A 362 18.01 -8.36 6.87
C LYS A 362 17.85 -6.84 6.96
N LEU A 363 17.76 -6.15 5.82
CA LEU A 363 17.55 -4.70 5.74
C LEU A 363 16.17 -4.32 5.19
N ASP A 364 15.18 -5.22 5.23
CA ASP A 364 13.78 -4.88 5.00
C ASP A 364 13.19 -4.24 6.27
N PRO A 365 12.90 -2.92 6.29
CA PRO A 365 12.40 -2.26 7.49
C PRO A 365 10.88 -2.42 7.66
N GLN A 366 10.15 -2.89 6.63
CA GLN A 366 8.69 -3.01 6.64
C GLN A 366 8.25 -4.41 7.08
N THR A 367 8.99 -5.43 6.67
CA THR A 367 8.78 -6.82 7.11
C THR A 367 10.10 -7.42 7.61
N PRO A 368 10.49 -7.11 8.86
CA PRO A 368 11.81 -7.45 9.38
C PRO A 368 12.09 -8.94 9.35
N HIS A 369 13.34 -9.28 8.98
CA HIS A 369 13.78 -10.65 8.71
C HIS A 369 13.44 -11.68 9.79
N LYS A 370 13.42 -11.25 11.07
CA LYS A 370 13.06 -12.11 12.21
C LYS A 370 11.71 -12.80 12.03
N TYR A 371 10.72 -12.16 11.40
CA TYR A 371 9.40 -12.75 11.18
C TYR A 371 9.42 -13.86 10.13
N ALA A 372 10.29 -13.76 9.11
CA ALA A 372 10.54 -14.86 8.19
C ALA A 372 11.17 -16.07 8.89
N GLU A 373 12.13 -15.85 9.80
CA GLU A 373 12.71 -16.93 10.62
C GLU A 373 11.68 -17.57 11.54
N TYR A 374 10.83 -16.75 12.19
CA TYR A 374 9.78 -17.25 13.09
C TYR A 374 8.71 -18.03 12.34
N LEU A 375 8.28 -17.56 11.17
CA LEU A 375 7.35 -18.29 10.33
C LEU A 375 7.94 -19.60 9.81
N LEU A 376 9.19 -19.58 9.34
CA LEU A 376 9.89 -20.80 8.92
C LEU A 376 9.92 -21.83 10.06
N GLU A 377 10.22 -21.41 11.29
CA GLU A 377 10.19 -22.29 12.48
C GLU A 377 8.76 -22.81 12.75
N ALA A 378 7.75 -21.94 12.62
CA ALA A 378 6.37 -22.25 12.97
C ALA A 378 5.65 -23.18 11.97
N LEU A 379 5.96 -23.11 10.67
CA LEU A 379 5.32 -23.96 9.65
C LEU A 379 5.50 -25.45 9.94
N ASP A 380 4.43 -26.25 9.87
CA ASP A 380 4.49 -27.69 10.11
C ASP A 380 4.77 -28.44 8.78
N GLY A 381 5.99 -28.97 8.64
CA GLY A 381 6.45 -29.67 7.44
C GLY A 381 7.92 -29.36 7.11
N GLU A 382 8.55 -30.25 6.35
CA GLU A 382 9.97 -30.14 5.98
C GLU A 382 10.19 -29.50 4.60
N GLN A 383 9.15 -29.42 3.76
CA GLN A 383 9.23 -28.84 2.40
C GLN A 383 9.15 -27.31 2.46
N LYS A 384 10.14 -26.70 3.10
CA LYS A 384 10.25 -25.24 3.27
C LYS A 384 11.69 -24.78 3.19
N GLU A 385 11.91 -23.64 2.56
CA GLU A 385 13.24 -23.00 2.50
C GLU A 385 13.10 -21.49 2.66
N LEU A 386 14.05 -20.87 3.38
CA LEU A 386 14.21 -19.43 3.49
C LEU A 386 15.48 -19.00 2.76
N VAL A 387 15.32 -18.14 1.74
CA VAL A 387 16.44 -17.46 1.09
C VAL A 387 16.56 -16.04 1.66
N THR A 388 17.73 -15.75 2.24
CA THR A 388 18.01 -14.49 2.93
C THR A 388 18.93 -13.61 2.11
N PHE A 389 18.49 -12.39 1.81
CA PHE A 389 19.33 -11.33 1.24
C PHE A 389 19.91 -10.44 2.35
N GLU A 390 21.15 -10.01 2.19
CA GLU A 390 21.80 -9.16 3.20
C GLU A 390 21.27 -7.73 3.20
N TYR A 391 21.05 -7.14 2.02
CA TYR A 391 20.88 -5.68 1.90
C TYR A 391 19.64 -5.22 1.14
N ALA A 392 18.77 -6.12 0.69
CA ALA A 392 17.56 -5.70 -0.03
C ALA A 392 16.62 -4.89 0.89
N THR A 393 15.76 -4.08 0.28
CA THR A 393 14.65 -3.43 0.99
C THR A 393 13.39 -4.27 0.84
N HIS A 394 12.21 -3.68 1.05
CA HIS A 394 10.95 -4.43 1.03
C HIS A 394 10.59 -4.97 -0.36
N GLY A 395 10.26 -6.26 -0.44
CA GLY A 395 9.97 -6.97 -1.69
C GLY A 395 11.26 -7.34 -2.44
N THR A 396 11.76 -8.54 -2.21
CA THR A 396 13.04 -9.01 -2.76
C THR A 396 12.98 -9.17 -4.28
N VAL A 397 11.82 -9.45 -4.85
CA VAL A 397 11.62 -9.52 -6.31
C VAL A 397 11.96 -8.20 -7.02
N TRP A 398 11.88 -7.05 -6.34
CA TRP A 398 12.24 -5.74 -6.91
C TRP A 398 13.60 -5.22 -6.44
N THR A 399 14.02 -5.59 -5.24
CA THR A 399 15.06 -4.85 -4.50
C THR A 399 16.39 -5.61 -4.39
N THR A 400 16.59 -6.60 -5.25
CA THR A 400 17.80 -7.44 -5.32
C THR A 400 18.49 -7.38 -6.69
N PRO A 401 18.77 -6.18 -7.25
CA PRO A 401 19.43 -6.07 -8.55
C PRO A 401 20.81 -6.73 -8.52
N LEU A 402 21.16 -7.45 -9.60
CA LEU A 402 22.49 -8.04 -9.79
C LEU A 402 23.54 -7.01 -10.20
N ASP A 403 23.13 -5.90 -10.81
CA ASP A 403 23.95 -4.72 -11.09
C ASP A 403 23.29 -3.47 -10.49
N GLU A 404 23.87 -2.91 -9.42
CA GLU A 404 23.32 -1.70 -8.78
C GLU A 404 23.42 -0.45 -9.67
N SER A 405 24.21 -0.47 -10.75
CA SER A 405 24.40 0.67 -11.65
C SER A 405 23.42 0.70 -12.82
N ASP A 406 22.70 -0.40 -13.05
CA ASP A 406 21.72 -0.55 -14.12
C ASP A 406 20.30 -0.56 -13.55
N GLU A 407 19.46 0.38 -13.98
CA GLU A 407 18.05 0.47 -13.56
C GLU A 407 17.20 -0.67 -14.15
N ASP A 408 17.64 -1.27 -15.25
CA ASP A 408 17.00 -2.41 -15.92
C ASP A 408 17.63 -3.76 -15.52
N SER A 409 18.51 -3.76 -14.50
CA SER A 409 19.16 -4.97 -14.01
C SER A 409 18.13 -6.03 -13.63
N GLU A 410 18.38 -7.28 -14.03
CA GLU A 410 17.67 -8.42 -13.47
C GLU A 410 17.85 -8.45 -11.94
N THR A 411 16.82 -8.93 -11.25
CA THR A 411 16.86 -9.12 -9.81
C THR A 411 17.00 -10.60 -9.46
N CYS A 412 17.79 -10.89 -8.43
CA CYS A 412 17.94 -12.27 -7.96
C CYS A 412 16.63 -12.83 -7.40
N GLY A 413 15.82 -12.00 -6.72
CA GLY A 413 14.50 -12.37 -6.25
C GLY A 413 13.57 -12.83 -7.40
N MET A 414 13.61 -12.15 -8.54
CA MET A 414 12.88 -12.61 -9.73
C MET A 414 13.49 -13.88 -10.32
N ASN A 415 14.83 -14.02 -10.35
CA ASN A 415 15.48 -15.25 -10.80
C ASN A 415 15.04 -16.47 -9.97
N LEU A 416 14.96 -16.32 -8.65
CA LEU A 416 14.47 -17.35 -7.73
C LEU A 416 13.00 -17.68 -8.02
N LEU A 417 12.15 -16.68 -8.22
CA LEU A 417 10.73 -16.91 -8.54
C LEU A 417 10.57 -17.62 -9.89
N VAL A 418 11.29 -17.20 -10.94
CA VAL A 418 11.33 -17.85 -12.25
C VAL A 418 11.78 -19.31 -12.10
N SER A 419 12.87 -19.56 -11.37
CA SER A 419 13.37 -20.91 -11.14
C SER A 419 12.36 -21.76 -10.40
N TYR A 420 11.77 -21.26 -9.30
CA TYR A 420 10.83 -21.99 -8.47
C TYR A 420 9.56 -22.38 -9.26
N VAL A 421 9.03 -21.47 -10.08
CA VAL A 421 7.91 -21.74 -10.99
C VAL A 421 8.29 -22.75 -12.07
N SER A 422 9.50 -22.65 -12.64
CA SER A 422 9.97 -23.54 -13.71
C SER A 422 10.17 -24.99 -13.26
N VAL A 423 10.36 -25.21 -11.96
CA VAL A 423 10.55 -26.54 -11.36
C VAL A 423 9.33 -26.99 -10.55
N ASP A 424 8.15 -26.42 -10.81
CA ASP A 424 6.87 -26.79 -10.19
C ASP A 424 6.84 -26.70 -8.64
N GLY A 425 7.70 -25.86 -8.06
CA GLY A 425 7.84 -25.72 -6.61
C GLY A 425 8.83 -26.70 -5.97
N ASP A 426 9.63 -27.44 -6.74
CA ASP A 426 10.68 -28.31 -6.18
C ASP A 426 11.85 -27.50 -5.60
N LEU A 427 11.97 -27.48 -4.26
CA LEU A 427 13.04 -26.77 -3.55
C LEU A 427 14.43 -27.37 -3.79
N ASP A 428 14.53 -28.69 -4.02
CA ASP A 428 15.82 -29.34 -4.29
C ASP A 428 16.37 -28.94 -5.67
N ALA A 429 15.48 -28.52 -6.58
CA ALA A 429 15.80 -28.05 -7.93
C ALA A 429 15.88 -26.52 -8.06
N LEU A 430 15.69 -25.77 -6.97
CA LEU A 430 15.73 -24.31 -6.96
C LEU A 430 17.14 -23.79 -7.28
N ASP A 431 17.28 -23.04 -8.37
CA ASP A 431 18.51 -22.37 -8.73
C ASP A 431 18.72 -21.11 -7.87
N LYS A 432 19.70 -21.18 -6.96
CA LYS A 432 20.07 -20.11 -6.03
C LYS A 432 21.38 -19.42 -6.41
N THR A 433 21.94 -19.70 -7.59
CA THR A 433 23.26 -19.18 -8.00
C THR A 433 23.34 -17.66 -7.97
N CYS A 434 22.25 -16.95 -8.29
CA CYS A 434 22.21 -15.49 -8.24
C CYS A 434 22.44 -14.91 -6.84
N VAL A 435 22.22 -15.68 -5.76
CA VAL A 435 22.41 -15.22 -4.38
C VAL A 435 23.90 -14.97 -4.11
N ASP A 436 24.77 -15.83 -4.65
CA ASP A 436 26.23 -15.68 -4.54
C ASP A 436 26.78 -14.54 -5.42
N GLU A 437 26.00 -14.06 -6.38
CA GLU A 437 26.34 -12.96 -7.29
C GLU A 437 25.87 -11.59 -6.79
N MET A 438 25.13 -11.55 -5.67
CA MET A 438 24.60 -10.30 -5.12
C MET A 438 25.71 -9.27 -4.86
N PRO A 439 25.52 -8.02 -5.32
CA PRO A 439 26.52 -6.97 -5.14
C PRO A 439 26.74 -6.64 -3.67
N GLY A 440 27.97 -6.20 -3.37
CA GLY A 440 28.32 -5.69 -2.04
C GLY A 440 27.65 -4.35 -1.75
N LEU A 441 27.41 -4.05 -0.48
CA LEU A 441 26.81 -2.78 -0.06
C LEU A 441 27.64 -1.57 -0.50
N SER A 442 26.98 -0.61 -1.15
CA SER A 442 27.48 0.75 -1.34
C SER A 442 26.63 1.75 -0.55
N LEU A 443 27.28 2.63 0.23
CA LEU A 443 26.63 3.77 0.89
C LEU A 443 26.86 5.09 0.15
N THR A 444 27.39 5.04 -1.08
CA THR A 444 27.57 6.23 -1.91
C THR A 444 26.26 6.56 -2.61
N PRO A 445 25.72 7.79 -2.44
CA PRO A 445 24.52 8.19 -3.16
C PRO A 445 24.72 8.15 -4.68
N PRO A 446 23.78 7.55 -5.44
CA PRO A 446 23.77 7.71 -6.89
C PRO A 446 23.66 9.19 -7.26
N LEU A 447 24.39 9.63 -8.29
CA LEU A 447 24.46 11.05 -8.67
C LEU A 447 23.08 11.67 -8.92
N ALA A 448 22.15 10.94 -9.55
CA ALA A 448 20.79 11.44 -9.79
C ALA A 448 20.06 11.77 -8.48
N TYR A 449 20.18 10.92 -7.46
CA TYR A 449 19.58 11.13 -6.15
C TYR A 449 20.32 12.21 -5.36
N GLN A 450 21.65 12.26 -5.43
CA GLN A 450 22.44 13.33 -4.82
C GLN A 450 22.05 14.70 -5.40
N TYR A 451 21.97 14.82 -6.72
CA TYR A 451 21.62 16.09 -7.37
C TYR A 451 20.17 16.47 -7.13
N TYR A 452 19.23 15.52 -7.18
CA TYR A 452 17.82 15.81 -6.92
C TYR A 452 17.57 16.24 -5.47
N PHE A 453 18.07 15.48 -4.50
CA PHE A 453 17.77 15.70 -3.08
C PHE A 453 18.74 16.62 -2.36
N LEU A 454 20.03 16.68 -2.73
CA LEU A 454 21.02 17.53 -2.05
C LEU A 454 21.46 18.73 -2.90
N SER A 455 21.25 18.69 -4.22
CA SER A 455 21.65 19.74 -5.17
C SER A 455 23.09 20.20 -4.98
N THR A 456 24.01 19.24 -4.89
CA THR A 456 25.44 19.45 -4.61
C THR A 456 26.30 18.42 -5.34
N ASP A 457 27.56 18.73 -5.60
CA ASP A 457 28.54 17.86 -6.26
C ASP A 457 29.23 16.87 -5.32
N ASP A 458 29.25 17.15 -4.02
CA ASP A 458 29.68 16.22 -2.95
C ASP A 458 28.61 16.12 -1.84
N ALA A 459 28.12 14.91 -1.59
CA ALA A 459 27.02 14.67 -0.64
C ALA A 459 27.32 15.13 0.81
N TYR A 460 28.58 15.21 1.24
CA TYR A 460 28.95 15.55 2.62
C TYR A 460 29.43 17.00 2.78
N ASP A 461 30.30 17.46 1.88
CA ASP A 461 31.04 18.72 1.99
C ASP A 461 30.76 19.72 0.87
N GLY A 462 30.08 19.30 -0.20
CA GLY A 462 29.78 20.15 -1.34
C GLY A 462 28.88 21.34 -0.99
N GLU A 463 29.00 22.39 -1.79
CA GLU A 463 28.18 23.60 -1.68
C GLU A 463 26.86 23.43 -2.43
N TYR A 464 25.84 24.21 -2.06
CA TYR A 464 24.57 24.21 -2.75
C TYR A 464 24.70 24.83 -4.15
N ASP A 465 24.24 24.11 -5.16
CA ASP A 465 24.15 24.58 -6.55
C ASP A 465 22.79 24.17 -7.11
N GLU A 466 21.88 25.15 -7.24
CA GLU A 466 20.52 24.96 -7.76
C GLU A 466 20.48 24.36 -9.17
N SER A 467 21.56 24.52 -9.95
CA SER A 467 21.61 24.00 -11.32
C SER A 467 21.66 22.48 -11.37
N LEU A 468 22.17 21.83 -10.32
CA LEU A 468 22.31 20.37 -10.27
C LEU A 468 20.96 19.66 -10.15
N ALA A 469 20.07 20.12 -9.26
CA ALA A 469 18.71 19.59 -9.21
C ALA A 469 17.95 19.87 -10.51
N ALA A 470 18.12 21.06 -11.09
CA ALA A 470 17.48 21.42 -12.36
C ALA A 470 17.88 20.50 -13.52
N LEU A 471 19.15 20.05 -13.57
CA LEU A 471 19.61 19.06 -14.55
C LEU A 471 18.82 17.76 -14.48
N VAL A 472 18.61 17.22 -13.27
CA VAL A 472 17.84 15.98 -13.08
C VAL A 472 16.37 16.18 -13.43
N ILE A 473 15.75 17.25 -12.94
CA ILE A 473 14.33 17.54 -13.20
C ILE A 473 14.07 17.70 -14.71
N SER A 474 15.02 18.25 -15.45
CA SER A 474 14.90 18.42 -16.91
C SER A 474 15.13 17.14 -17.72
N SER A 475 15.74 16.11 -17.13
CA SER A 475 16.20 14.91 -17.84
C SER A 475 15.53 13.61 -17.40
N SER A 476 14.96 13.55 -16.20
CA SER A 476 14.34 12.34 -15.62
C SER A 476 12.87 12.56 -15.31
N SER A 477 11.98 11.80 -15.96
CA SER A 477 10.56 11.76 -15.63
C SER A 477 10.25 10.93 -14.38
N SER A 478 11.12 9.98 -14.01
CA SER A 478 10.92 9.05 -12.89
C SER A 478 11.16 9.68 -11.53
N LEU A 479 12.13 10.60 -11.41
CA LEU A 479 12.37 11.37 -10.18
C LEU A 479 11.58 12.68 -10.13
N ALA A 480 11.19 13.23 -11.28
CA ALA A 480 10.49 14.51 -11.35
C ALA A 480 9.01 14.44 -10.96
N GLY A 481 8.42 13.24 -10.84
CA GLY A 481 6.96 13.08 -10.78
C GLY A 481 6.33 13.55 -12.10
N SER A 482 5.32 12.84 -12.58
CA SER A 482 4.62 13.23 -13.80
C SER A 482 3.78 14.51 -13.58
N ASP A 483 4.40 15.69 -13.63
CA ASP A 483 3.88 16.91 -14.26
C ASP A 483 4.96 18.00 -14.28
N SER A 484 5.82 18.00 -15.30
CA SER A 484 6.70 19.14 -15.59
C SER A 484 5.89 20.25 -16.28
N SER A 485 4.99 20.88 -15.53
CA SER A 485 4.31 22.11 -15.95
C SER A 485 4.05 23.07 -14.79
N ASN A 486 5.08 23.37 -13.99
CA ASN A 486 5.11 24.63 -13.23
C ASN A 486 6.55 25.04 -12.90
N THR A 487 7.27 25.47 -13.92
CA THR A 487 8.35 26.46 -13.73
C THR A 487 7.84 27.84 -14.13
N LEU A 488 8.10 28.78 -13.23
CA LEU A 488 7.83 30.20 -13.33
C LEU A 488 8.53 30.81 -14.57
N ALA A 489 7.91 30.70 -15.75
CA ALA A 489 8.31 31.42 -16.95
C ALA A 489 7.17 32.31 -17.42
N THR A 490 7.44 33.60 -17.45
CA THR A 490 6.67 34.69 -18.04
C THR A 490 5.71 34.28 -19.17
N THR A 491 4.41 34.42 -18.87
CA THR A 491 3.29 34.78 -19.76
C THR A 491 3.63 34.93 -21.24
N THR A 492 3.12 34.00 -22.07
CA THR A 492 2.19 34.22 -23.21
C THR A 492 2.33 33.11 -24.26
N LYS A 493 1.54 32.02 -24.16
CA LYS A 493 1.03 31.30 -25.36
C LYS A 493 0.03 30.16 -25.16
N GLU A 494 -0.26 29.70 -23.94
CA GLU A 494 -1.20 28.57 -23.75
C GLU A 494 -2.68 28.96 -23.59
N ASP A 495 -2.97 30.25 -23.37
CA ASP A 495 -4.32 30.76 -23.10
C ASP A 495 -5.25 30.78 -24.34
N ALA A 496 -4.72 30.49 -25.55
CA ALA A 496 -5.50 30.48 -26.79
C ALA A 496 -6.22 29.15 -27.03
N THR A 497 -5.57 28.02 -26.71
CA THR A 497 -6.10 26.69 -27.02
C THR A 497 -7.26 26.32 -26.09
N TYR A 498 -7.14 26.65 -24.80
CA TYR A 498 -8.21 26.41 -23.81
C TYR A 498 -9.46 27.25 -24.06
N LYS A 499 -9.30 28.51 -24.49
CA LYS A 499 -10.43 29.37 -24.88
C LYS A 499 -11.16 28.84 -26.10
N ILE A 500 -10.45 28.31 -27.09
CA ILE A 500 -11.07 27.73 -28.30
C ILE A 500 -11.84 26.46 -27.93
N VAL A 501 -11.26 25.56 -27.13
CA VAL A 501 -11.95 24.32 -26.69
C VAL A 501 -13.17 24.64 -25.82
N PHE A 502 -13.05 25.60 -24.89
CA PHE A 502 -14.17 26.03 -24.06
C PHE A 502 -15.28 26.69 -24.87
N ILE A 503 -14.96 27.53 -25.85
CA ILE A 503 -15.95 28.15 -26.75
C ILE A 503 -16.65 27.09 -27.61
N VAL A 504 -15.91 26.11 -28.15
CA VAL A 504 -16.48 25.01 -28.92
C VAL A 504 -17.42 24.19 -28.04
N PHE A 505 -17.03 23.87 -26.81
CA PHE A 505 -17.88 23.13 -25.87
C PHE A 505 -19.13 23.93 -25.49
N LEU A 506 -19.00 25.23 -25.23
CA LEU A 506 -20.11 26.11 -24.89
C LEU A 506 -21.10 26.24 -26.06
N VAL A 507 -20.61 26.35 -27.30
CA VAL A 507 -21.44 26.37 -28.51
C VAL A 507 -22.19 25.05 -28.68
N LEU A 508 -21.51 23.91 -28.53
CA LEU A 508 -22.14 22.59 -28.61
C LEU A 508 -23.20 22.39 -27.51
N PHE A 509 -22.93 22.85 -26.30
CA PHE A 509 -23.87 22.79 -25.18
C PHE A 509 -25.12 23.65 -25.41
N VAL A 510 -24.94 24.87 -25.93
CA VAL A 510 -26.06 25.77 -26.28
C VAL A 510 -26.90 25.19 -27.42
N VAL A 511 -26.27 24.60 -28.44
CA VAL A 511 -26.97 23.94 -29.55
C VAL A 511 -27.77 22.73 -29.05
N ALA A 512 -27.17 21.86 -28.24
CA ALA A 512 -27.86 20.71 -27.65
C ALA A 512 -29.05 21.14 -26.78
N SER A 513 -28.88 22.19 -25.97
CA SER A 513 -29.94 22.77 -25.15
C SER A 513 -31.08 23.36 -25.99
N ALA A 514 -30.76 24.08 -27.07
CA ALA A 514 -31.77 24.62 -27.98
C ALA A 514 -32.54 23.51 -28.71
N ILE A 515 -31.87 22.42 -29.10
CA ILE A 515 -32.50 21.25 -29.71
C ILE A 515 -33.44 20.57 -28.71
N ALA A 516 -33.01 20.37 -27.45
CA ALA A 516 -33.85 19.80 -26.41
C ALA A 516 -35.09 20.66 -26.13
N VAL A 517 -34.95 21.99 -26.07
CA VAL A 517 -36.06 22.93 -25.92
C VAL A 517 -36.99 22.89 -27.14
N PHE A 518 -36.46 22.79 -28.36
CA PHE A 518 -37.26 22.64 -29.57
C PHE A 518 -38.09 21.35 -29.56
N PHE A 519 -37.51 20.21 -29.17
CA PHE A 519 -38.23 18.95 -29.06
C PHE A 519 -39.26 18.98 -27.93
N ALA A 520 -38.94 19.57 -26.78
CA ALA A 520 -39.89 19.77 -25.69
C ALA A 520 -41.06 20.67 -26.11
N TYR A 521 -40.79 21.77 -26.82
CA TYR A 521 -41.82 22.66 -27.37
C TYR A 521 -42.66 21.97 -28.44
N ARG A 522 -42.05 21.18 -29.33
CA ARG A 522 -42.75 20.44 -30.38
C ARG A 522 -43.64 19.35 -29.79
N TRP A 523 -43.16 18.65 -28.75
CA TRP A 523 -43.93 17.68 -27.98
C TRP A 523 -45.11 18.35 -27.24
N TYR A 524 -44.86 19.50 -26.60
CA TYR A 524 -45.90 20.31 -25.96
C TYR A 524 -46.97 20.77 -26.97
N LYS A 525 -46.56 21.23 -28.16
CA LYS A 525 -47.47 21.66 -29.24
C LYS A 525 -48.29 20.50 -29.81
N LEU A 526 -47.68 19.33 -30.01
CA LEU A 526 -48.35 18.10 -30.44
C LEU A 526 -49.37 17.61 -29.40
N LYS A 527 -49.07 17.78 -28.10
CA LYS A 527 -49.94 17.38 -27.00
C LYS A 527 -51.13 18.34 -26.78
N HIS A 528 -51.02 19.59 -27.24
CA HIS A 528 -52.03 20.63 -27.02
C HIS A 528 -52.80 21.08 -28.26
N GLN A 529 -52.46 20.57 -29.46
CA GLN A 529 -53.37 20.64 -30.59
C GLN A 529 -54.42 19.52 -30.49
N LYS A 530 -55.58 19.84 -29.90
CA LYS A 530 -56.77 18.97 -29.96
C LYS A 530 -57.37 18.96 -31.37
N PRO A 531 -57.98 17.83 -31.79
CA PRO A 531 -58.28 17.52 -33.18
C PRO A 531 -59.50 18.31 -33.68
N ALA A 532 -59.33 19.04 -34.78
CA ALA A 532 -60.44 19.56 -35.55
C ALA A 532 -60.70 18.64 -36.75
N SER A 533 -61.71 17.79 -36.59
CA SER A 533 -62.64 17.26 -37.60
C SER A 533 -62.15 16.62 -38.92
N ARG A 534 -62.66 15.40 -39.15
CA ARG A 534 -62.94 14.70 -40.43
C ARG A 534 -61.71 14.23 -41.22
N GLU A 535 -61.68 13.07 -41.86
CA GLU A 535 -62.74 12.22 -42.40
C GLU A 535 -62.17 10.79 -42.60
N THR A 536 -63.06 9.79 -42.58
CA THR A 536 -62.80 8.40 -43.00
C THR A 536 -62.39 8.34 -44.47
N GLU A 537 -61.28 7.69 -44.81
CA GLU A 537 -61.10 6.99 -46.10
C GLU A 537 -59.84 6.09 -46.08
N ASP A 538 -60.08 4.82 -46.41
CA ASP A 538 -59.21 3.82 -47.06
C ASP A 538 -57.84 3.42 -46.48
N LEU A 539 -57.82 2.18 -45.96
CA LEU A 539 -56.68 1.28 -46.09
C LEU A 539 -56.38 1.03 -47.57
N PRO A 540 -55.10 0.81 -47.91
CA PRO A 540 -54.80 -0.51 -48.47
C PRO A 540 -53.67 -1.20 -47.71
N GLU A 541 -53.94 -2.49 -47.53
CA GLU A 541 -53.02 -3.57 -47.20
C GLU A 541 -51.72 -3.47 -48.01
N ASN A 542 -50.57 -3.51 -47.35
CA ASN A 542 -49.64 -4.62 -47.48
C ASN A 542 -48.36 -4.45 -46.64
N ILE A 543 -47.96 -5.59 -46.06
CA ILE A 543 -46.65 -5.95 -45.47
C ILE A 543 -46.60 -5.94 -43.92
N THR A 544 -47.09 -7.07 -43.42
CA THR A 544 -46.62 -7.89 -42.29
C THR A 544 -45.08 -8.07 -42.28
N VAL A 545 -44.30 -8.32 -41.23
CA VAL A 545 -44.39 -8.77 -39.81
C VAL A 545 -42.88 -8.81 -39.39
N SER A 546 -42.35 -8.45 -38.21
CA SER A 546 -42.61 -8.89 -36.85
C SER A 546 -41.64 -8.17 -35.89
N THR A 547 -42.12 -7.76 -34.73
CA THR A 547 -41.34 -7.61 -33.49
C THR A 547 -41.99 -8.53 -32.45
N PRO A 548 -41.22 -9.29 -31.63
CA PRO A 548 -41.72 -9.80 -30.36
C PRO A 548 -41.39 -8.81 -29.24
N ALA A 549 -42.40 -8.56 -28.43
CA ALA A 549 -42.41 -7.69 -27.28
C ALA A 549 -41.89 -8.39 -26.02
N GLU A 550 -41.39 -7.57 -25.09
CA GLU A 550 -41.56 -7.75 -23.65
C GLU A 550 -43.00 -8.14 -23.28
N VAL A 551 -43.19 -8.85 -22.16
CA VAL A 551 -44.01 -8.36 -21.02
C VAL A 551 -43.73 -9.24 -19.79
N ALA A 552 -43.62 -8.56 -18.65
CA ALA A 552 -43.46 -9.09 -17.30
C ALA A 552 -44.77 -9.61 -16.65
N SER A 553 -44.53 -10.43 -15.61
CA SER A 553 -45.28 -10.65 -14.36
C SER A 553 -46.76 -11.08 -14.36
N ALA A 554 -47.04 -12.20 -13.68
CA ALA A 554 -47.87 -12.31 -12.45
C ALA A 554 -48.22 -13.77 -12.11
N SER A 555 -48.34 -14.08 -10.81
CA SER A 555 -48.75 -15.37 -10.18
C SER A 555 -50.15 -15.88 -10.60
N PRO A 556 -50.52 -17.12 -10.20
CA PRO A 556 -51.63 -17.25 -9.24
C PRO A 556 -51.57 -18.45 -8.24
N GLU A 557 -52.62 -18.46 -7.41
CA GLU A 557 -52.96 -19.12 -6.13
C GLU A 557 -53.13 -20.67 -6.04
N LEU A 558 -53.31 -21.10 -4.78
CA LEU A 558 -53.70 -22.41 -4.21
C LEU A 558 -55.04 -23.01 -4.71
N ALA A 559 -55.12 -24.35 -4.71
CA ALA A 559 -56.31 -25.12 -4.26
C ALA A 559 -55.95 -26.56 -3.80
N THR A 560 -56.66 -27.02 -2.76
CA THR A 560 -56.53 -28.27 -1.98
C THR A 560 -57.22 -29.51 -2.57
N SER A 561 -56.74 -30.74 -2.25
CA SER A 561 -57.62 -31.87 -1.86
C SER A 561 -56.90 -33.00 -1.07
N PHE A 562 -57.61 -33.52 -0.06
CA PHE A 562 -57.36 -34.63 0.86
C PHE A 562 -57.02 -36.01 0.21
N SER A 563 -56.19 -36.85 0.86
CA SER A 563 -56.64 -38.02 1.69
C SER A 563 -55.50 -38.96 2.14
N THR A 564 -55.36 -39.11 3.46
CA THR A 564 -55.03 -40.28 4.33
C THR A 564 -54.38 -41.58 3.79
N GLN A 565 -53.25 -41.99 4.39
CA GLN A 565 -53.03 -43.16 5.30
C GLN A 565 -51.51 -43.34 5.55
N ARG A 566 -50.93 -43.02 6.72
CA ARG A 566 -50.78 -43.75 8.00
C ARG A 566 -49.98 -45.08 7.97
N VAL A 567 -48.86 -45.04 8.70
CA VAL A 567 -48.15 -46.09 9.48
C VAL A 567 -47.51 -47.21 8.63
N SER A 568 -46.18 -47.35 8.60
CA SER A 568 -45.32 -47.71 9.73
C SER A 568 -43.90 -47.19 9.53
#